data_AF-A0A336M177-F1
#
_entry.id   AF-A0A336M177-F1
#
_cell.length_a   1.000
_cell.length_b   1.000
_cell.length_c   1.000
_cell.angle_alpha   90.00
_cell.angle_beta   90.00
_cell.angle_gamma   90.00
#
_symmetry.space_group_name_H-M   'P 1'
#
loop_
_entity.id
_entity.type
_entity.pdbx_description
1 polymer ?
#
loop_
_entity_poly.entity_id
_entity_poly.type
_entity_poly.pdbx_seq_one_letter_code
_entity_poly.pdbx_strand_id
1 'polypeptide(L)'
;MAFNNDELVPPPWMTENFFAIALGKFEHDPKLKINSIEIKPATLVGDHFASIMFRVTAEYDIPKYKKFNEKRVMIVKTVPFGDGNKAEMLKNSPIFKTESKMYAQVLPEMERLLHAAGDNIKLCPKLIYQSYEPAPIIILEDISVDGYEMSGKPVDYETGLKIASTLAKFHATSMYINEKDMDLSNIFNESFVIANIPNTNLTFMDVGVMPNMELLLDELKSWPDNDLVVDKFIKMKGKLVKAMKDVYGRKNQSIYSVLNHSDFHFKNIMFRYEKERVESLQLLDFQCCLWATPAIDVNYLLYMMLNTEARERRQDVLLHYYNEFSSTLKKIGYLGRIPTLLDLNMELLINGAHENLMVFCMILFQFMDFSDVTDTDELFDLNKDKTDQAAKSRALFKHPRYQEILKRELPRLIGLGILG
;
A
#
# COMPACT_ATOMS: atom_id res chain seq x y z
N MET A 1 5.13 12.44 -21.15
CA MET A 1 5.11 11.53 -19.98
C MET A 1 6.43 10.79 -19.98
N ALA A 2 7.19 10.89 -18.89
CA ALA A 2 8.48 10.21 -18.73
C ALA A 2 8.28 8.86 -18.00
N PHE A 3 9.16 7.91 -18.26
CA PHE A 3 9.26 6.62 -17.56
C PHE A 3 10.51 6.61 -16.66
N ASN A 4 10.54 5.78 -15.62
CA ASN A 4 11.75 5.64 -14.79
C ASN A 4 12.91 5.16 -15.67
N ASN A 5 14.12 5.70 -15.46
CA ASN A 5 15.29 5.36 -16.27
C ASN A 5 15.58 3.85 -16.27
N ASP A 6 15.39 3.20 -15.13
CA ASP A 6 15.62 1.75 -14.99
C ASP A 6 14.54 0.89 -15.68
N GLU A 7 13.42 1.49 -16.10
CA GLU A 7 12.33 0.82 -16.83
C GLU A 7 12.48 0.97 -18.36
N LEU A 8 13.46 1.75 -18.83
CA LEU A 8 13.65 1.98 -20.27
C LEU A 8 14.32 0.78 -20.97
N VAL A 9 15.10 -0.02 -20.24
CA VAL A 9 15.81 -1.17 -20.79
C VAL A 9 15.41 -2.43 -20.01
N PRO A 10 14.69 -3.37 -20.66
CA PRO A 10 14.35 -4.64 -20.02
C PRO A 10 15.59 -5.43 -19.60
N PRO A 11 15.57 -6.10 -18.43
CA PRO A 11 16.65 -6.98 -18.01
C PRO A 11 16.94 -8.10 -19.02
N PRO A 12 18.20 -8.53 -19.19
CA PRO A 12 18.58 -9.53 -20.20
C PRO A 12 17.89 -10.90 -20.06
N TRP A 13 17.34 -11.21 -18.87
CA TRP A 13 16.64 -12.46 -18.62
C TRP A 13 15.18 -12.47 -19.10
N MET A 14 14.59 -11.32 -19.45
CA MET A 14 13.22 -11.21 -19.98
C MET A 14 13.14 -11.69 -21.45
N THR A 15 13.35 -12.99 -21.64
CA THR A 15 13.41 -13.65 -22.95
C THR A 15 12.14 -14.46 -23.22
N GLU A 16 11.91 -14.79 -24.49
CA GLU A 16 10.82 -15.71 -24.88
C GLU A 16 10.91 -17.05 -24.12
N ASN A 17 12.12 -17.59 -23.95
CA ASN A 17 12.32 -18.83 -23.20
C ASN A 17 11.90 -18.70 -21.72
N PHE A 18 12.20 -17.56 -21.08
CA PHE A 18 11.75 -17.29 -19.71
C PHE A 18 10.22 -17.26 -19.64
N PHE A 19 9.56 -16.54 -20.55
CA PHE A 19 8.10 -16.47 -20.56
C PHE A 19 7.44 -17.80 -20.94
N ALA A 20 8.09 -18.63 -21.78
CA ALA A 20 7.63 -19.99 -22.06
C ALA A 20 7.59 -20.85 -20.79
N ILE A 21 8.59 -20.74 -19.92
CA ILE A 21 8.63 -21.44 -18.63
C ILE A 21 7.56 -20.90 -17.68
N ALA A 22 7.46 -19.58 -17.55
CA ALA A 22 6.50 -18.93 -16.67
C ALA A 22 5.04 -19.27 -17.05
N LEU A 23 4.67 -19.04 -18.31
CA LEU A 23 3.34 -19.34 -18.82
C LEU A 23 3.09 -20.84 -18.90
N GLY A 24 4.10 -21.65 -19.23
CA GLY A 24 3.97 -23.10 -19.26
C GLY A 24 3.60 -23.70 -17.89
N LYS A 25 4.13 -23.13 -16.80
CA LYS A 25 3.72 -23.49 -15.44
C LYS A 25 2.28 -23.05 -15.15
N PHE A 26 1.93 -21.82 -15.52
CA PHE A 26 0.60 -21.24 -15.28
C PHE A 26 -0.52 -21.97 -16.03
N GLU A 27 -0.31 -22.29 -17.31
CA GLU A 27 -1.27 -22.99 -18.16
C GLU A 27 -1.21 -24.52 -17.97
N HIS A 28 -0.27 -25.02 -17.14
CA HIS A 28 0.00 -26.44 -16.96
C HIS A 28 0.35 -27.17 -18.27
N ASP A 29 1.14 -26.53 -19.13
CA ASP A 29 1.69 -27.08 -20.36
C ASP A 29 3.19 -26.75 -20.51
N PRO A 30 4.11 -27.68 -20.20
CA PRO A 30 5.54 -27.45 -20.35
C PRO A 30 6.00 -27.37 -21.82
N LYS A 31 5.12 -27.67 -22.79
CA LYS A 31 5.38 -27.56 -24.23
C LYS A 31 4.81 -26.28 -24.84
N LEU A 32 4.32 -25.35 -24.00
CA LEU A 32 3.87 -24.03 -24.43
C LEU A 32 4.97 -23.35 -25.25
N LYS A 33 4.57 -22.72 -26.35
CA LYS A 33 5.48 -22.02 -27.26
C LYS A 33 5.13 -20.56 -27.32
N ILE A 34 6.12 -19.71 -27.10
CA ILE A 34 6.00 -18.27 -27.31
C ILE A 34 6.20 -18.00 -28.80
N ASN A 35 5.27 -17.25 -29.38
CA ASN A 35 5.32 -16.82 -30.77
C ASN A 35 5.94 -15.43 -30.88
N SER A 36 5.60 -14.54 -29.94
CA SER A 36 6.18 -13.20 -29.83
C SER A 36 6.00 -12.64 -28.42
N ILE A 37 6.88 -11.70 -28.04
CA ILE A 37 6.73 -10.86 -26.84
C ILE A 37 6.95 -9.39 -27.18
N GLU A 38 6.16 -8.53 -26.57
CA GLU A 38 6.36 -7.09 -26.57
C GLU A 38 6.53 -6.61 -25.12
N ILE A 39 7.63 -5.94 -24.83
CA ILE A 39 7.96 -5.43 -23.49
C ILE A 39 7.96 -3.89 -23.54
N LYS A 40 7.23 -3.27 -22.60
CA LYS A 40 7.15 -1.82 -22.43
C LYS A 40 7.29 -1.47 -20.95
N PRO A 41 7.74 -0.25 -20.60
CA PRO A 41 7.57 0.27 -19.25
C PRO A 41 6.11 0.15 -18.79
N ALA A 42 5.87 -0.28 -17.55
CA ALA A 42 4.50 -0.45 -17.06
C ALA A 42 3.88 0.86 -16.55
N THR A 43 4.71 1.73 -15.97
CA THR A 43 4.30 2.77 -15.03
C THR A 43 5.00 4.09 -15.30
N LEU A 44 4.37 5.21 -14.96
CA LEU A 44 5.02 6.51 -15.09
C LEU A 44 6.00 6.74 -13.96
N VAL A 45 6.90 7.71 -14.13
CA VAL A 45 7.76 8.16 -13.05
C VAL A 45 6.91 8.57 -11.83
N GLY A 46 7.29 8.10 -10.64
CA GLY A 46 6.60 8.40 -9.38
C GLY A 46 5.36 7.54 -9.06
N ASP A 47 5.07 6.52 -9.87
CA ASP A 47 4.02 5.54 -9.56
C ASP A 47 4.49 4.43 -8.62
N HIS A 48 5.77 4.03 -8.70
CA HIS A 48 6.37 3.06 -7.77
C HIS A 48 7.78 3.46 -7.34
N PHE A 49 8.06 3.29 -6.05
CA PHE A 49 9.32 3.72 -5.42
C PHE A 49 10.26 2.55 -5.10
N ALA A 50 9.74 1.32 -4.95
CA ALA A 50 10.47 0.18 -4.41
C ALA A 50 10.70 -0.98 -5.42
N SER A 51 10.41 -0.77 -6.71
CA SER A 51 10.56 -1.79 -7.75
C SER A 51 10.74 -1.20 -9.15
N ILE A 52 11.01 -2.07 -10.11
CA ILE A 52 10.92 -1.83 -11.56
C ILE A 52 9.77 -2.67 -12.11
N MET A 53 8.95 -2.07 -12.97
CA MET A 53 7.78 -2.74 -13.55
C MET A 53 7.75 -2.64 -15.07
N PHE A 54 7.53 -3.79 -15.71
CA PHE A 54 7.36 -3.91 -17.17
C PHE A 54 6.00 -4.48 -17.51
N ARG A 55 5.35 -3.92 -18.52
CA ARG A 55 4.18 -4.49 -19.15
C ARG A 55 4.63 -5.37 -20.30
N VAL A 56 4.22 -6.64 -20.25
CA VAL A 56 4.58 -7.65 -21.25
C VAL A 56 3.33 -8.18 -21.92
N THR A 57 3.27 -8.06 -23.23
CA THR A 57 2.27 -8.75 -24.06
C THR A 57 2.93 -9.98 -24.66
N ALA A 58 2.41 -11.17 -24.37
CA ALA A 58 2.88 -12.42 -24.93
C ALA A 58 1.81 -13.04 -25.84
N GLU A 59 2.21 -13.48 -27.03
CA GLU A 59 1.41 -14.32 -27.91
C GLU A 59 1.99 -15.73 -27.91
N TYR A 60 1.16 -16.74 -27.70
CA TYR A 60 1.63 -18.10 -27.45
C TYR A 60 0.62 -19.18 -27.83
N ASP A 61 1.15 -20.39 -28.00
CA ASP A 61 0.37 -21.60 -28.26
C ASP A 61 0.41 -22.52 -27.05
N ILE A 62 -0.71 -23.19 -26.78
CA ILE A 62 -0.84 -24.20 -25.72
C ILE A 62 -1.15 -25.56 -26.37
N PRO A 63 -0.13 -26.28 -26.88
CA PRO A 63 -0.32 -27.53 -27.62
C PRO A 63 -1.14 -28.58 -26.89
N LYS A 64 -1.00 -28.69 -25.57
CA LYS A 64 -1.75 -29.66 -24.73
C LYS A 64 -3.26 -29.53 -24.88
N TYR A 65 -3.76 -28.30 -25.09
CA TYR A 65 -5.19 -28.02 -25.22
C TYR A 65 -5.61 -27.62 -26.63
N LYS A 66 -4.71 -27.72 -27.62
CA LYS A 66 -4.96 -27.30 -29.02
C LYS A 66 -5.43 -25.85 -29.15
N LYS A 67 -4.92 -24.96 -28.29
CA LYS A 67 -5.14 -23.52 -28.36
C LYS A 67 -3.92 -22.86 -29.01
N PHE A 68 -4.16 -21.94 -29.93
CA PHE A 68 -3.12 -21.31 -30.75
C PHE A 68 -3.38 -19.81 -30.85
N ASN A 69 -2.33 -19.01 -30.89
CA ASN A 69 -2.39 -17.54 -30.89
C ASN A 69 -3.15 -16.96 -29.70
N GLU A 70 -3.02 -17.59 -28.52
CA GLU A 70 -3.50 -17.01 -27.28
C GLU A 70 -2.69 -15.74 -26.99
N LYS A 71 -3.35 -14.73 -26.41
CA LYS A 71 -2.72 -13.45 -26.07
C LYS A 71 -2.94 -13.15 -24.59
N ARG A 72 -1.87 -12.76 -23.90
CA ARG A 72 -1.92 -12.35 -22.50
C ARG A 72 -1.10 -11.09 -22.27
N VAL A 73 -1.67 -10.15 -21.52
CA VAL A 73 -0.98 -8.95 -21.04
C VAL A 73 -0.70 -9.13 -19.55
N MET A 74 0.53 -8.86 -19.15
CA MET A 74 1.06 -9.15 -17.83
C MET A 74 1.87 -7.98 -17.31
N ILE A 75 1.92 -7.83 -15.99
CA ILE A 75 2.82 -6.94 -15.29
C ILE A 75 3.93 -7.77 -14.66
N VAL A 76 5.18 -7.46 -15.01
CA VAL A 76 6.38 -8.07 -14.44
C VAL A 76 7.01 -7.07 -13.48
N LYS A 77 6.97 -7.38 -12.19
CA LYS A 77 7.62 -6.62 -11.11
C LYS A 77 8.92 -7.31 -10.72
N THR A 78 10.01 -6.55 -10.69
CA THR A 78 11.35 -7.02 -10.33
C THR A 78 12.11 -5.93 -9.56
N VAL A 79 13.23 -6.30 -8.95
CA VAL A 79 14.15 -5.34 -8.33
C VAL A 79 15.07 -4.67 -9.36
N PRO A 80 15.61 -3.47 -9.07
CA PRO A 80 16.63 -2.84 -9.90
C PRO A 80 17.84 -3.72 -10.18
N PHE A 81 18.32 -3.69 -11.42
CA PHE A 81 19.48 -4.43 -11.90
C PHE A 81 20.65 -3.47 -12.06
N GLY A 82 21.72 -3.64 -11.26
CA GLY A 82 22.93 -2.79 -11.31
C GLY A 82 23.36 -2.27 -9.95
N ASP A 83 24.32 -1.35 -9.96
CA ASP A 83 24.79 -0.60 -8.79
C ASP A 83 23.95 0.69 -8.63
N GLY A 84 23.46 0.98 -7.42
CA GLY A 84 22.64 2.17 -7.12
C GLY A 84 22.07 2.15 -5.69
N ASN A 85 21.71 3.31 -5.15
CA ASN A 85 21.28 3.44 -3.75
C ASN A 85 19.99 2.67 -3.46
N LYS A 86 19.03 2.71 -4.39
CA LYS A 86 17.77 1.96 -4.37
C LYS A 86 18.01 0.46 -4.44
N ALA A 87 18.94 0.00 -5.30
CA ALA A 87 19.30 -1.41 -5.37
C ALA A 87 19.90 -1.90 -4.04
N GLU A 88 20.79 -1.12 -3.42
CA GLU A 88 21.39 -1.45 -2.12
C GLU A 88 20.35 -1.46 -0.98
N MET A 89 19.48 -0.46 -0.93
CA MET A 89 18.41 -0.38 0.07
C MET A 89 17.41 -1.53 -0.03
N LEU A 90 17.11 -2.00 -1.23
CA LEU A 90 16.13 -3.07 -1.47
C LEU A 90 16.73 -4.48 -1.39
N LYS A 91 18.07 -4.63 -1.49
CA LYS A 91 18.77 -5.93 -1.57
C LYS A 91 18.44 -6.90 -0.43
N ASN A 92 18.12 -6.39 0.76
CA ASN A 92 17.74 -7.17 1.93
C ASN A 92 16.35 -6.81 2.47
N SER A 93 15.55 -6.05 1.71
CA SER A 93 14.24 -5.59 2.17
C SER A 93 13.23 -6.75 2.18
N PRO A 94 12.39 -6.87 3.22
CA PRO A 94 11.34 -7.89 3.25
C PRO A 94 10.26 -7.68 2.18
N ILE A 95 10.17 -6.48 1.60
CA ILE A 95 9.18 -6.01 0.61
C ILE A 95 8.79 -7.09 -0.41
N PHE A 96 9.77 -7.60 -1.16
CA PHE A 96 9.48 -8.56 -2.23
C PHE A 96 9.03 -9.93 -1.68
N LYS A 97 9.66 -10.39 -0.59
CA LYS A 97 9.32 -11.65 0.06
C LYS A 97 7.90 -11.60 0.65
N THR A 98 7.53 -10.46 1.22
CA THR A 98 6.19 -10.17 1.72
C THR A 98 5.18 -10.25 0.59
N GLU A 99 5.39 -9.50 -0.49
CA GLU A 99 4.47 -9.48 -1.64
C GLU A 99 4.32 -10.86 -2.30
N SER A 100 5.43 -11.58 -2.51
CA SER A 100 5.43 -12.93 -3.08
C SER A 100 4.60 -13.90 -2.23
N LYS A 101 4.72 -13.85 -0.89
CA LYS A 101 3.90 -14.70 0.00
C LYS A 101 2.42 -14.32 -0.04
N MET A 102 2.11 -13.04 -0.15
CA MET A 102 0.73 -12.56 -0.25
C MET A 102 0.05 -13.13 -1.48
N TYR A 103 0.64 -12.94 -2.67
CA TYR A 103 0.08 -13.44 -3.91
C TYR A 103 0.05 -14.97 -4.02
N ALA A 104 1.07 -15.66 -3.49
CA ALA A 104 1.17 -17.10 -3.66
C ALA A 104 0.30 -17.91 -2.69
N GLN A 105 -0.01 -17.36 -1.51
CA GLN A 105 -0.65 -18.14 -0.44
C GLN A 105 -1.80 -17.41 0.24
N VAL A 106 -1.58 -16.18 0.70
CA VAL A 106 -2.54 -15.49 1.57
C VAL A 106 -3.76 -14.99 0.79
N LEU A 107 -3.56 -14.24 -0.30
CA LEU A 107 -4.66 -13.67 -1.08
C LEU A 107 -5.55 -14.76 -1.71
N PRO A 108 -5.02 -15.83 -2.32
CA PRO A 108 -5.84 -16.94 -2.79
C PRO A 108 -6.68 -17.59 -1.67
N GLU A 109 -6.13 -17.71 -0.46
CA GLU A 109 -6.85 -18.29 0.67
C GLU A 109 -7.95 -17.34 1.19
N MET A 110 -7.69 -16.03 1.22
CA MET A 110 -8.71 -15.04 1.53
C MET A 110 -9.88 -15.10 0.55
N GLU A 111 -9.60 -15.13 -0.75
CA GLU A 111 -10.63 -15.27 -1.80
C GLU A 111 -11.37 -16.60 -1.70
N ARG A 112 -10.68 -17.70 -1.40
CA ARG A 112 -11.30 -19.03 -1.19
C ARG A 112 -12.30 -19.00 -0.04
N LEU A 113 -11.94 -18.40 1.09
CA LEU A 113 -12.82 -18.26 2.26
C LEU A 113 -14.05 -17.42 1.95
N LEU A 114 -13.86 -16.28 1.27
CA LEU A 114 -14.95 -15.40 0.86
C LEU A 114 -15.89 -16.10 -0.13
N HIS A 115 -15.34 -16.77 -1.14
CA HIS A 115 -16.12 -17.53 -2.11
C HIS A 115 -16.93 -18.65 -1.44
N ALA A 116 -16.34 -19.39 -0.49
CA ALA A 116 -17.04 -20.42 0.29
C ALA A 116 -18.19 -19.83 1.13
N ALA A 117 -18.09 -18.56 1.53
CA ALA A 117 -19.13 -17.81 2.21
C ALA A 117 -20.13 -17.11 1.27
N GLY A 118 -20.07 -17.37 -0.04
CA GLY A 118 -20.96 -16.80 -1.06
C GLY A 118 -20.59 -15.41 -1.54
N ASP A 119 -19.36 -14.95 -1.28
CA ASP A 119 -18.83 -13.67 -1.71
C ASP A 119 -17.75 -13.86 -2.78
N ASN A 120 -18.10 -13.53 -4.04
CA ASN A 120 -17.23 -13.74 -5.20
C ASN A 120 -16.31 -12.55 -5.49
N ILE A 121 -15.95 -11.78 -4.48
CA ILE A 121 -15.00 -10.68 -4.62
C ILE A 121 -13.64 -11.20 -5.11
N LYS A 122 -13.04 -10.46 -6.05
CA LYS A 122 -11.61 -10.56 -6.36
C LYS A 122 -10.88 -9.45 -5.63
N LEU A 123 -9.92 -9.81 -4.78
CA LEU A 123 -9.16 -8.87 -3.96
C LEU A 123 -7.97 -8.29 -4.72
N CYS A 124 -7.37 -9.06 -5.63
CA CYS A 124 -6.13 -8.69 -6.31
C CYS A 124 -6.01 -9.31 -7.70
N PRO A 125 -5.10 -8.80 -8.56
CA PRO A 125 -4.72 -9.48 -9.78
C PRO A 125 -4.20 -10.89 -9.52
N LYS A 126 -4.51 -11.82 -10.43
CA LYS A 126 -4.01 -13.19 -10.37
C LYS A 126 -2.49 -13.25 -10.55
N LEU A 127 -1.83 -14.01 -9.67
CA LEU A 127 -0.44 -14.41 -9.83
C LEU A 127 -0.28 -15.37 -11.00
N ILE A 128 0.57 -15.01 -11.96
CA ILE A 128 0.94 -15.86 -13.10
C ILE A 128 2.18 -16.67 -12.76
N TYR A 129 3.22 -16.01 -12.27
CA TYR A 129 4.49 -16.65 -11.98
C TYR A 129 5.26 -15.87 -10.92
N GLN A 130 6.10 -16.57 -10.17
CA GLN A 130 7.10 -15.95 -9.30
C GLN A 130 8.39 -16.76 -9.30
N SER A 131 9.51 -16.06 -9.12
CA SER A 131 10.84 -16.68 -9.02
C SER A 131 11.76 -15.82 -8.15
N TYR A 132 12.78 -16.44 -7.58
CA TYR A 132 13.94 -15.74 -7.01
C TYR A 132 15.17 -15.82 -7.90
N GLU A 133 15.09 -16.60 -8.98
CA GLU A 133 16.16 -16.80 -9.97
C GLU A 133 15.68 -16.36 -11.36
N PRO A 134 16.47 -15.57 -12.12
CA PRO A 134 17.80 -15.03 -11.78
C PRO A 134 17.74 -13.81 -10.86
N ALA A 135 16.55 -13.34 -10.53
CA ALA A 135 16.27 -12.25 -9.61
C ALA A 135 14.90 -12.48 -8.95
N PRO A 136 14.58 -11.73 -7.88
CA PRO A 136 13.21 -11.64 -7.37
C PRO A 136 12.26 -11.10 -8.44
N ILE A 137 11.34 -11.95 -8.93
CA ILE A 137 10.37 -11.65 -10.00
C ILE A 137 8.96 -12.07 -9.59
N ILE A 138 7.99 -11.16 -9.74
CA ILE A 138 6.53 -11.44 -9.66
C ILE A 138 5.91 -11.07 -11.00
N ILE A 139 5.13 -11.98 -11.58
CA ILE A 139 4.35 -11.76 -12.80
C ILE A 139 2.87 -11.86 -12.44
N LEU A 140 2.14 -10.77 -12.66
CA LEU A 140 0.71 -10.64 -12.42
C LEU A 140 -0.04 -10.45 -13.73
N GLU A 141 -1.34 -10.79 -13.74
CA GLU A 141 -2.21 -10.36 -14.83
C GLU A 141 -2.33 -8.83 -14.87
N ASP A 142 -2.36 -8.26 -16.08
CA ASP A 142 -2.62 -6.83 -16.24
C ASP A 142 -4.13 -6.57 -16.32
N ILE A 143 -4.74 -6.22 -15.19
CA ILE A 143 -6.19 -5.98 -15.10
C ILE A 143 -6.64 -4.71 -15.86
N SER A 144 -5.74 -3.86 -16.36
CA SER A 144 -6.13 -2.71 -17.18
C SER A 144 -6.80 -3.11 -18.48
N VAL A 145 -6.51 -4.32 -18.99
CA VAL A 145 -7.18 -4.88 -20.17
C VAL A 145 -8.64 -5.24 -19.92
N ASP A 146 -9.03 -5.40 -18.64
CA ASP A 146 -10.40 -5.67 -18.21
C ASP A 146 -11.16 -4.37 -17.84
N GLY A 147 -10.62 -3.21 -18.22
CA GLY A 147 -11.23 -1.90 -17.98
C GLY A 147 -11.03 -1.36 -16.56
N TYR A 148 -10.07 -1.91 -15.81
CA TYR A 148 -9.68 -1.35 -14.53
C TYR A 148 -8.75 -0.14 -14.75
N GLU A 149 -8.95 0.90 -13.94
CA GLU A 149 -8.13 2.11 -13.95
C GLU A 149 -7.84 2.60 -12.54
N MET A 150 -6.71 3.28 -12.35
CA MET A 150 -6.39 3.93 -11.08
C MET A 150 -7.19 5.23 -10.94
N SER A 151 -7.77 5.49 -9.77
CA SER A 151 -8.50 6.75 -9.54
C SER A 151 -7.59 7.97 -9.59
N GLY A 152 -6.34 7.82 -9.12
CA GLY A 152 -5.33 8.89 -9.07
C GLY A 152 -5.65 10.01 -8.07
N LYS A 153 -6.76 9.92 -7.34
CA LYS A 153 -7.22 10.93 -6.37
C LYS A 153 -8.06 10.30 -5.26
N PRO A 154 -8.26 11.01 -4.13
CA PRO A 154 -9.22 10.61 -3.12
C PRO A 154 -10.65 10.50 -3.66
N VAL A 155 -11.43 9.57 -3.13
CA VAL A 155 -12.76 9.20 -3.60
C VAL A 155 -13.88 9.79 -2.73
N ASP A 156 -15.09 9.79 -3.26
CA ASP A 156 -16.30 10.19 -2.55
C ASP A 156 -16.75 9.17 -1.49
N TYR A 157 -17.81 9.51 -0.78
CA TYR A 157 -18.34 8.69 0.32
C TYR A 157 -18.84 7.31 -0.14
N GLU A 158 -19.61 7.25 -1.22
CA GLU A 158 -20.19 6.00 -1.73
C GLU A 158 -19.13 5.02 -2.20
N THR A 159 -18.11 5.52 -2.91
CA THR A 159 -16.95 4.73 -3.31
C THR A 159 -16.12 4.34 -2.08
N GLY A 160 -15.97 5.26 -1.13
CA GLY A 160 -15.32 5.03 0.16
C GLY A 160 -15.90 3.87 0.94
N LEU A 161 -17.23 3.69 0.94
CA LEU A 161 -17.88 2.55 1.58
C LEU A 161 -17.53 1.21 0.91
N LYS A 162 -17.38 1.17 -0.42
CA LYS A 162 -16.95 -0.04 -1.14
C LYS A 162 -15.52 -0.41 -0.79
N ILE A 163 -14.63 0.57 -0.70
CA ILE A 163 -13.24 0.39 -0.30
C ILE A 163 -13.18 -0.10 1.16
N ALA A 164 -13.99 0.50 2.04
CA ALA A 164 -14.12 0.08 3.43
C ALA A 164 -14.62 -1.37 3.55
N SER A 165 -15.60 -1.79 2.72
CA SER A 165 -16.04 -3.19 2.64
C SER A 165 -14.92 -4.13 2.22
N THR A 166 -14.14 -3.79 1.19
CA THR A 166 -13.01 -4.62 0.74
C THR A 166 -11.95 -4.75 1.84
N LEU A 167 -11.59 -3.64 2.49
CA LEU A 167 -10.62 -3.65 3.59
C LEU A 167 -11.14 -4.45 4.80
N ALA A 168 -12.42 -4.34 5.12
CA ALA A 168 -13.05 -5.09 6.19
C ALA A 168 -13.01 -6.60 5.93
N LYS A 169 -13.28 -7.03 4.69
CA LYS A 169 -13.17 -8.44 4.28
C LYS A 169 -11.73 -8.93 4.35
N PHE A 170 -10.77 -8.14 3.86
CA PHE A 170 -9.34 -8.43 3.93
C PHE A 170 -8.86 -8.63 5.39
N HIS A 171 -9.23 -7.72 6.28
CA HIS A 171 -8.91 -7.85 7.72
C HIS A 171 -9.60 -9.07 8.36
N ALA A 172 -10.88 -9.30 8.07
CA ALA A 172 -11.65 -10.40 8.64
C ALA A 172 -11.09 -11.78 8.24
N THR A 173 -10.80 -11.99 6.95
CA THR A 173 -10.20 -13.24 6.47
C THR A 173 -8.80 -13.44 7.03
N SER A 174 -8.00 -12.37 7.18
CA SER A 174 -6.68 -12.49 7.81
C SER A 174 -6.74 -13.00 9.25
N MET A 175 -7.73 -12.55 10.03
CA MET A 175 -7.93 -12.97 11.41
C MET A 175 -8.29 -14.45 11.50
N TYR A 176 -9.14 -14.93 10.57
CA TYR A 176 -9.46 -16.35 10.45
C TYR A 176 -8.22 -17.18 10.08
N ILE A 177 -7.50 -16.79 9.02
CA ILE A 177 -6.32 -17.51 8.52
C ILE A 177 -5.27 -17.63 9.62
N ASN A 178 -5.03 -16.55 10.38
CA ASN A 178 -4.07 -16.55 11.48
C ASN A 178 -4.42 -17.57 12.58
N GLU A 179 -5.70 -17.80 12.85
CA GLU A 179 -6.13 -18.74 13.88
C GLU A 179 -6.11 -20.20 13.41
N LYS A 180 -6.36 -20.46 12.12
CA LYS A 180 -6.64 -21.83 11.62
C LYS A 180 -5.59 -22.41 10.70
N ASP A 181 -5.01 -21.60 9.83
CA ASP A 181 -4.33 -22.10 8.64
C ASP A 181 -2.84 -21.75 8.63
N MET A 182 -2.48 -20.50 8.97
CA MET A 182 -1.13 -19.97 8.82
C MET A 182 -0.81 -18.96 9.91
N ASP A 183 0.33 -19.06 10.58
CA ASP A 183 0.79 -18.07 11.56
C ASP A 183 1.25 -16.76 10.88
N LEU A 184 0.27 -15.95 10.46
CA LEU A 184 0.49 -14.65 9.83
C LEU A 184 1.28 -13.72 10.76
N SER A 185 1.07 -13.82 12.06
CA SER A 185 1.77 -13.03 13.07
C SER A 185 3.29 -13.27 13.08
N ASN A 186 3.73 -14.49 12.77
CA ASN A 186 5.15 -14.79 12.65
C ASN A 186 5.69 -14.62 11.21
N ILE A 187 4.82 -14.63 10.20
CA ILE A 187 5.24 -14.47 8.81
C ILE A 187 5.39 -12.99 8.42
N PHE A 188 4.50 -12.12 8.91
CA PHE A 188 4.38 -10.71 8.54
C PHE A 188 4.67 -9.81 9.74
N ASN A 189 5.92 -9.78 10.20
CA ASN A 189 6.30 -9.12 11.45
C ASN A 189 7.55 -8.23 11.35
N GLU A 190 7.95 -7.95 10.12
CA GLU A 190 9.03 -7.04 9.77
C GLU A 190 8.40 -5.88 9.00
N SER A 191 8.40 -4.70 9.63
CA SER A 191 7.86 -3.49 9.03
C SER A 191 8.94 -2.69 8.34
N PHE A 192 8.67 -2.28 7.10
CA PHE A 192 9.53 -1.37 6.35
C PHE A 192 9.69 0.00 7.04
N VAL A 193 8.62 0.50 7.70
CA VAL A 193 8.58 1.84 8.31
C VAL A 193 9.61 1.98 9.44
N ILE A 194 9.81 0.91 10.22
CA ILE A 194 10.66 0.92 11.42
C ILE A 194 11.93 0.07 11.26
N ALA A 195 12.13 -0.55 10.10
CA ALA A 195 13.36 -1.24 9.78
C ALA A 195 14.52 -0.23 9.65
N ASN A 196 15.70 -0.65 10.10
CA ASN A 196 16.92 0.13 9.87
C ASN A 196 17.27 0.10 8.39
N ILE A 197 17.68 1.24 7.87
CA ILE A 197 18.28 1.35 6.54
C ILE A 197 19.63 0.61 6.58
N PRO A 198 19.95 -0.24 5.58
CA PRO A 198 21.20 -0.99 5.54
C PRO A 198 22.42 -0.11 5.83
N ASN A 199 23.36 -0.64 6.62
CA ASN A 199 24.60 0.05 7.02
C ASN A 199 24.41 1.33 7.86
N THR A 200 23.20 1.58 8.40
CA THR A 200 22.91 2.72 9.29
C THR A 200 22.11 2.30 10.53
N ASN A 201 21.98 3.22 11.49
CA ASN A 201 21.05 3.10 12.62
C ASN A 201 19.78 3.96 12.43
N LEU A 202 19.56 4.48 11.22
CA LEU A 202 18.42 5.32 10.88
C LEU A 202 17.30 4.47 10.26
N THR A 203 16.07 4.93 10.42
CA THR A 203 14.86 4.34 9.82
C THR A 203 14.26 5.28 8.78
N PHE A 204 13.26 4.80 8.02
CA PHE A 204 12.47 5.66 7.14
C PHE A 204 11.87 6.87 7.87
N MET A 205 11.48 6.69 9.13
CA MET A 205 10.99 7.79 9.97
C MET A 205 12.03 8.90 10.11
N ASP A 206 13.30 8.55 10.37
CA ASP A 206 14.36 9.52 10.64
C ASP A 206 14.75 10.32 9.38
N VAL A 207 14.73 9.68 8.21
CA VAL A 207 15.23 10.29 6.96
C VAL A 207 14.14 10.89 6.07
N GLY A 208 12.91 10.40 6.18
CA GLY A 208 11.77 10.80 5.33
C GLY A 208 10.70 11.59 6.09
N VAL A 209 10.36 11.20 7.32
CA VAL A 209 9.23 11.78 8.06
C VAL A 209 9.66 12.93 8.96
N MET A 210 10.67 12.74 9.80
CA MET A 210 11.08 13.72 10.80
C MET A 210 11.54 15.06 10.20
N PRO A 211 12.28 15.10 9.08
CA PRO A 211 12.62 16.37 8.41
C PRO A 211 11.37 17.16 7.99
N ASN A 212 10.36 16.47 7.44
CA ASN A 212 9.08 17.09 7.08
C ASN A 212 8.32 17.62 8.31
N MET A 213 8.39 16.92 9.45
CA MET A 213 7.80 17.41 10.70
C MET A 213 8.46 18.69 11.23
N GLU A 214 9.77 18.88 11.02
CA GLU A 214 10.44 20.16 11.36
C GLU A 214 9.99 21.30 10.44
N LEU A 215 9.89 21.04 9.14
CA LEU A 215 9.41 22.03 8.18
C LEU A 215 7.96 22.45 8.46
N LEU A 216 7.11 21.49 8.82
CA LEU A 216 5.73 21.78 9.23
C LEU A 216 5.69 22.60 10.53
N LEU A 217 6.57 22.32 11.49
CA LEU A 217 6.65 23.10 12.73
C LEU A 217 6.96 24.58 12.44
N ASP A 218 7.89 24.86 11.52
CA ASP A 218 8.18 26.23 11.08
C ASP A 218 6.94 26.91 10.48
N GLU A 219 6.20 26.19 9.63
CA GLU A 219 4.97 26.71 9.03
C GLU A 219 3.88 26.96 10.10
N LEU A 220 3.67 26.02 11.03
CA LEU A 220 2.69 26.17 12.11
C LEU A 220 3.00 27.36 13.01
N LYS A 221 4.27 27.68 13.27
CA LYS A 221 4.68 28.88 14.03
C LYS A 221 4.35 30.19 13.30
N SER A 222 4.20 30.15 11.98
CA SER A 222 3.85 31.33 11.18
C SER A 222 2.36 31.65 11.19
N TRP A 223 1.51 30.72 11.65
CA TRP A 223 0.07 30.92 11.70
C TRP A 223 -0.32 31.79 12.90
N PRO A 224 -1.26 32.74 12.73
CA PRO A 224 -1.74 33.57 13.83
C PRO A 224 -2.46 32.71 14.89
N ASP A 225 -2.29 33.07 16.16
CA ASP A 225 -2.98 32.48 17.32
C ASP A 225 -2.81 30.94 17.45
N ASN A 226 -1.66 30.40 17.04
CA ASN A 226 -1.42 28.96 16.92
C ASN A 226 -0.55 28.34 18.02
N ASP A 227 -0.23 29.08 19.09
CA ASP A 227 0.71 28.67 20.14
C ASP A 227 0.36 27.31 20.79
N LEU A 228 -0.93 27.10 21.09
CA LEU A 228 -1.40 25.83 21.67
C LEU A 228 -1.12 24.62 20.76
N VAL A 229 -1.34 24.79 19.46
CA VAL A 229 -1.09 23.75 18.46
C VAL A 229 0.41 23.48 18.36
N VAL A 230 1.23 24.54 18.31
CA VAL A 230 2.70 24.45 18.25
C VAL A 230 3.23 23.68 19.46
N ASP A 231 2.81 24.03 20.68
CA ASP A 231 3.24 23.36 21.92
C ASP A 231 2.90 21.87 21.93
N LYS A 232 1.68 21.52 21.50
CA LYS A 232 1.25 20.12 21.44
C LYS A 232 1.93 19.35 20.32
N PHE A 233 2.13 19.97 19.16
CA PHE A 233 2.83 19.38 18.03
C PHE A 233 4.29 19.06 18.40
N ILE A 234 4.99 19.96 19.10
CA ILE A 234 6.36 19.71 19.59
C ILE A 234 6.41 18.48 20.50
N LYS A 235 5.48 18.37 21.46
CA LYS A 235 5.39 17.22 22.37
C LYS A 235 5.10 15.90 21.62
N MET A 236 4.18 15.94 20.66
CA MET A 236 3.83 14.79 19.82
C MET A 236 5.04 14.36 18.95
N LYS A 237 5.65 15.31 18.22
CA LYS A 237 6.83 15.08 17.38
C LYS A 237 7.97 14.43 18.14
N GLY A 238 8.25 14.90 19.37
CA GLY A 238 9.30 14.34 20.23
C GLY A 238 9.09 12.87 20.64
N LYS A 239 7.86 12.35 20.54
CA LYS A 239 7.52 10.95 20.86
C LYS A 239 7.24 10.10 19.61
N LEU A 240 7.13 10.71 18.43
CA LEU A 240 6.57 10.09 17.23
C LEU A 240 7.33 8.82 16.78
N VAL A 241 8.67 8.89 16.71
CA VAL A 241 9.48 7.73 16.27
C VAL A 241 9.27 6.52 17.19
N LYS A 242 9.25 6.76 18.52
CA LYS A 242 8.96 5.69 19.49
C LYS A 242 7.55 5.16 19.31
N ALA A 243 6.56 6.05 19.18
CA ALA A 243 5.18 5.65 18.97
C ALA A 243 5.00 4.81 17.69
N MET A 244 5.72 5.13 16.61
CA MET A 244 5.67 4.32 15.39
C MET A 244 6.32 2.94 15.57
N LYS A 245 7.39 2.83 16.37
CA LYS A 245 7.94 1.53 16.79
C LYS A 245 6.95 0.72 17.60
N ASP A 246 6.13 1.37 18.42
CA ASP A 246 5.07 0.70 19.19
C ASP A 246 3.89 0.27 18.30
N VAL A 247 3.49 1.08 17.32
CA VAL A 247 2.39 0.77 16.38
C VAL A 247 2.75 -0.33 15.38
N TYR A 248 3.92 -0.22 14.74
CA TYR A 248 4.38 -1.14 13.70
C TYR A 248 5.23 -2.30 14.24
N GLY A 249 5.53 -2.33 15.54
CA GLY A 249 6.36 -3.35 16.16
C GLY A 249 5.58 -4.56 16.66
N ARG A 250 6.29 -5.68 16.88
CA ARG A 250 5.73 -6.93 17.41
C ARG A 250 5.15 -6.83 18.82
N LYS A 251 5.59 -5.83 19.60
CA LYS A 251 5.14 -5.60 20.98
C LYS A 251 4.05 -4.53 21.06
N ASN A 252 3.29 -4.32 19.98
CA ASN A 252 2.15 -3.42 20.00
C ASN A 252 1.16 -3.86 21.10
N GLN A 253 0.52 -2.89 21.74
CA GLN A 253 -0.48 -3.14 22.80
C GLN A 253 -1.89 -3.21 22.20
N SER A 254 -2.02 -3.88 21.05
CA SER A 254 -3.28 -3.99 20.34
C SER A 254 -4.27 -4.83 21.16
N ILE A 255 -5.53 -4.37 21.23
CA ILE A 255 -6.71 -5.11 21.65
C ILE A 255 -6.95 -6.29 20.70
N TYR A 256 -6.77 -6.09 19.40
CA TYR A 256 -6.77 -7.15 18.39
C TYR A 256 -5.94 -6.75 17.17
N SER A 257 -5.32 -7.74 16.54
CA SER A 257 -4.48 -7.54 15.37
C SER A 257 -5.04 -8.24 14.14
N VAL A 258 -4.70 -7.69 12.99
CA VAL A 258 -5.06 -8.19 11.66
C VAL A 258 -3.83 -8.08 10.77
N LEU A 259 -3.87 -8.76 9.62
CA LEU A 259 -2.89 -8.47 8.57
C LEU A 259 -3.33 -7.17 7.89
N ASN A 260 -2.50 -6.13 8.00
CA ASN A 260 -2.70 -4.86 7.31
C ASN A 260 -1.99 -4.92 5.95
N HIS A 261 -2.57 -4.29 4.94
CA HIS A 261 -1.90 -3.86 3.71
C HIS A 261 -0.72 -2.93 4.00
N SER A 262 -0.88 -2.01 4.95
CA SER A 262 0.08 -1.02 5.45
C SER A 262 0.59 0.03 4.45
N ASP A 263 0.12 -0.03 3.21
CA ASP A 263 0.35 0.97 2.16
C ASP A 263 -0.95 1.27 1.38
N PHE A 264 -2.04 1.49 2.12
CA PHE A 264 -3.40 1.49 1.59
C PHE A 264 -3.81 2.89 1.08
N HIS A 265 -3.38 3.25 -0.13
CA HIS A 265 -3.67 4.56 -0.75
C HIS A 265 -4.23 4.45 -2.18
N PHE A 266 -4.78 5.55 -2.72
CA PHE A 266 -5.56 5.57 -3.97
C PHE A 266 -4.79 5.17 -5.24
N LYS A 267 -3.45 5.08 -5.18
CA LYS A 267 -2.61 4.56 -6.27
C LYS A 267 -2.41 3.03 -6.21
N ASN A 268 -2.70 2.40 -5.07
CA ASN A 268 -2.61 0.95 -4.87
C ASN A 268 -3.99 0.28 -4.99
N ILE A 269 -4.95 0.94 -5.64
CA ILE A 269 -6.28 0.37 -5.95
C ILE A 269 -6.64 0.73 -7.39
N MET A 270 -7.06 -0.26 -8.16
CA MET A 270 -7.70 -0.05 -9.45
C MET A 270 -9.19 -0.33 -9.36
N PHE A 271 -9.97 0.48 -10.07
CA PHE A 271 -11.42 0.46 -10.09
C PHE A 271 -11.90 0.11 -11.50
N ARG A 272 -12.93 -0.71 -11.60
CA ARG A 272 -13.71 -0.85 -12.83
C ARG A 272 -15.05 -0.15 -12.64
N TYR A 273 -15.42 0.68 -13.61
CA TYR A 273 -16.62 1.50 -13.54
C TYR A 273 -17.73 0.96 -14.45
N GLU A 274 -18.96 1.03 -13.97
CA GLU A 274 -20.14 0.90 -14.80
C GLU A 274 -20.88 2.25 -14.84
N LYS A 275 -20.92 2.86 -16.03
CA LYS A 275 -21.34 4.25 -16.28
C LYS A 275 -20.43 5.25 -15.56
N GLU A 276 -20.68 5.48 -14.27
CA GLU A 276 -19.91 6.40 -13.41
C GLU A 276 -19.76 5.88 -11.98
N ARG A 277 -20.24 4.66 -11.70
CA ARG A 277 -20.17 4.05 -10.37
C ARG A 277 -19.11 2.96 -10.39
N VAL A 278 -18.30 2.91 -9.35
CA VAL A 278 -17.39 1.79 -9.13
C VAL A 278 -18.20 0.50 -9.08
N GLU A 279 -18.00 -0.39 -10.03
CA GLU A 279 -18.64 -1.71 -10.07
C GLU A 279 -17.82 -2.68 -9.21
N SER A 280 -16.51 -2.70 -9.42
CA SER A 280 -15.56 -3.55 -8.71
C SER A 280 -14.23 -2.82 -8.51
N LEU A 281 -13.42 -3.32 -7.58
CA LEU A 281 -12.10 -2.80 -7.29
C LEU A 281 -11.16 -3.94 -6.93
N GLN A 282 -9.87 -3.76 -7.18
CA GLN A 282 -8.82 -4.69 -6.79
C GLN A 282 -7.65 -3.91 -6.18
N LEU A 283 -7.10 -4.46 -5.10
CA LEU A 283 -5.94 -3.94 -4.40
C LEU A 283 -4.66 -4.39 -5.12
N LEU A 284 -3.65 -3.54 -5.09
CA LEU A 284 -2.33 -3.74 -5.66
C LEU A 284 -1.25 -3.51 -4.60
N ASP A 285 -0.04 -3.98 -4.90
CA ASP A 285 1.19 -3.69 -4.15
C ASP A 285 1.15 -4.04 -2.64
N PHE A 286 1.23 -5.35 -2.36
CA PHE A 286 1.13 -5.90 -1.00
C PHE A 286 2.48 -5.93 -0.26
N GLN A 287 3.47 -5.15 -0.69
CA GLN A 287 4.85 -5.27 -0.22
C GLN A 287 5.07 -4.85 1.24
N CYS A 288 4.19 -4.01 1.78
CA CYS A 288 4.27 -3.50 3.15
C CYS A 288 3.48 -4.31 4.17
N CYS A 289 2.85 -5.43 3.75
CA CYS A 289 1.91 -6.15 4.60
C CYS A 289 2.50 -6.54 5.97
N LEU A 290 1.75 -6.26 7.03
CA LEU A 290 2.20 -6.39 8.41
C LEU A 290 1.07 -6.82 9.34
N TRP A 291 1.32 -7.82 10.17
CA TRP A 291 0.45 -8.21 11.26
C TRP A 291 0.55 -7.23 12.43
N ALA A 292 -0.46 -6.38 12.60
CA ALA A 292 -0.47 -5.31 13.59
C ALA A 292 -1.90 -4.82 13.89
N THR A 293 -2.02 -3.71 14.64
CA THR A 293 -3.32 -3.04 14.87
C THR A 293 -4.02 -2.71 13.55
N PRO A 294 -5.35 -2.88 13.44
CA PRO A 294 -6.13 -2.43 12.27
C PRO A 294 -6.12 -0.91 12.10
N ALA A 295 -5.68 -0.16 13.11
CA ALA A 295 -5.60 1.29 13.07
C ALA A 295 -4.67 1.79 11.95
N ILE A 296 -3.72 0.98 11.48
CA ILE A 296 -2.85 1.34 10.35
C ILE A 296 -3.70 1.57 9.11
N ASP A 297 -4.33 0.52 8.59
CA ASP A 297 -5.09 0.62 7.34
C ASP A 297 -6.38 1.43 7.48
N VAL A 298 -7.02 1.41 8.65
CA VAL A 298 -8.23 2.23 8.86
C VAL A 298 -7.90 3.72 8.83
N ASN A 299 -6.75 4.14 9.37
CA ASN A 299 -6.30 5.53 9.23
C ASN A 299 -5.91 5.83 7.78
N TYR A 300 -5.27 4.91 7.07
CA TYR A 300 -5.02 5.07 5.63
C TYR A 300 -6.31 5.21 4.81
N LEU A 301 -7.34 4.40 5.07
CA LEU A 301 -8.66 4.55 4.47
C LEU A 301 -9.19 5.97 4.69
N LEU A 302 -9.19 6.45 5.93
CA LEU A 302 -9.75 7.76 6.27
C LEU A 302 -8.97 8.92 5.65
N TYR A 303 -7.63 8.84 5.63
CA TYR A 303 -6.77 9.96 5.25
C TYR A 303 -6.24 9.91 3.84
N MET A 304 -5.97 8.72 3.31
CA MET A 304 -5.36 8.48 2.00
C MET A 304 -6.33 7.96 0.96
N MET A 305 -7.58 7.57 1.32
CA MET A 305 -8.58 7.17 0.33
C MET A 305 -9.72 8.17 0.21
N LEU A 306 -10.24 8.68 1.33
CA LEU A 306 -11.40 9.55 1.32
C LEU A 306 -11.05 11.01 1.04
N ASN A 307 -11.86 11.66 0.21
CA ASN A 307 -11.88 13.11 0.10
C ASN A 307 -12.38 13.77 1.39
N THR A 308 -12.25 15.10 1.47
CA THR A 308 -12.56 15.87 2.68
C THR A 308 -14.00 15.66 3.13
N GLU A 309 -14.97 15.72 2.21
CA GLU A 309 -16.40 15.61 2.48
C GLU A 309 -16.78 14.21 2.99
N ALA A 310 -16.22 13.16 2.38
CA ALA A 310 -16.42 11.78 2.83
C ALA A 310 -15.82 11.53 4.21
N ARG A 311 -14.66 12.14 4.52
CA ARG A 311 -14.00 12.01 5.83
C ARG A 311 -14.80 12.64 6.96
N GLU A 312 -15.61 13.67 6.69
CA GLU A 312 -16.53 14.23 7.69
C GLU A 312 -17.49 13.18 8.24
N ARG A 313 -17.84 12.21 7.39
CA ARG A 313 -18.68 11.06 7.72
C ARG A 313 -17.88 9.89 8.27
N ARG A 314 -16.71 10.14 8.87
CA ARG A 314 -15.83 9.15 9.48
C ARG A 314 -16.58 8.11 10.31
N GLN A 315 -17.52 8.54 11.17
CA GLN A 315 -18.23 7.62 12.05
C GLN A 315 -19.10 6.64 11.28
N ASP A 316 -19.73 7.10 10.19
CA ASP A 316 -20.51 6.24 9.30
C ASP A 316 -19.60 5.24 8.57
N VAL A 317 -18.43 5.69 8.09
CA VAL A 317 -17.45 4.83 7.44
C VAL A 317 -16.89 3.77 8.39
N LEU A 318 -16.57 4.16 9.64
CA LEU A 318 -16.09 3.24 10.68
C LEU A 318 -17.15 2.22 11.06
N LEU A 319 -18.41 2.64 11.19
CA LEU A 319 -19.53 1.74 11.45
C LEU A 319 -19.74 0.77 10.29
N HIS A 320 -19.66 1.25 9.05
CA HIS A 320 -19.78 0.42 7.85
C HIS A 320 -18.65 -0.62 7.77
N TYR A 321 -17.40 -0.17 7.92
CA TYR A 321 -16.23 -1.04 8.01
C TYR A 321 -16.42 -2.12 9.08
N TYR A 322 -16.83 -1.73 10.29
CA TYR A 322 -17.06 -2.66 11.40
C TYR A 322 -18.15 -3.69 11.10
N ASN A 323 -19.28 -3.26 10.56
CA ASN A 323 -20.40 -4.13 10.24
C ASN A 323 -19.99 -5.18 9.20
N GLU A 324 -19.27 -4.77 8.15
CA GLU A 324 -18.74 -5.67 7.13
C GLU A 324 -17.70 -6.65 7.70
N PHE A 325 -16.80 -6.17 8.56
CA PHE A 325 -15.77 -6.98 9.22
C PHE A 325 -16.41 -8.06 10.11
N SER A 326 -17.33 -7.65 10.99
CA SER A 326 -18.06 -8.55 11.90
C SER A 326 -18.96 -9.55 11.14
N SER A 327 -19.66 -9.09 10.10
CA SER A 327 -20.48 -9.93 9.23
C SER A 327 -19.63 -10.96 8.50
N THR A 328 -18.48 -10.56 7.95
CA THR A 328 -17.56 -11.45 7.24
C THR A 328 -17.03 -12.54 8.15
N LEU A 329 -16.53 -12.20 9.35
CA LEU A 329 -16.07 -13.18 10.35
C LEU A 329 -17.14 -14.23 10.66
N LYS A 330 -18.41 -13.81 10.84
CA LYS A 330 -19.52 -14.74 11.07
C LYS A 330 -19.75 -15.66 9.89
N LYS A 331 -19.77 -15.12 8.67
CA LYS A 331 -20.05 -15.88 7.44
C LYS A 331 -18.97 -16.91 7.12
N ILE A 332 -17.70 -16.58 7.36
CA ILE A 332 -16.58 -17.52 7.17
C ILE A 332 -16.40 -18.51 8.33
N GLY A 333 -17.30 -18.47 9.34
CA GLY A 333 -17.30 -19.43 10.45
C GLY A 333 -16.20 -19.19 11.49
N TYR A 334 -15.78 -17.95 11.71
CA TYR A 334 -14.81 -17.61 12.73
C TYR A 334 -15.36 -17.92 14.15
N LEU A 335 -14.62 -18.74 14.91
CA LEU A 335 -15.04 -19.23 16.23
C LEU A 335 -14.44 -18.43 17.41
N GLY A 336 -13.45 -17.58 17.14
CA GLY A 336 -12.84 -16.73 18.15
C GLY A 336 -13.74 -15.55 18.55
N ARG A 337 -13.23 -14.71 19.47
CA ARG A 337 -13.91 -13.46 19.86
C ARG A 337 -13.92 -12.50 18.67
N ILE A 338 -15.10 -12.16 18.18
CA ILE A 338 -15.28 -11.08 17.20
C ILE A 338 -15.10 -9.73 17.93
N PRO A 339 -14.14 -8.88 17.52
CA PRO A 339 -14.01 -7.53 18.05
C PRO A 339 -15.32 -6.74 17.95
N THR A 340 -15.55 -5.84 18.91
CA THR A 340 -16.70 -4.95 18.97
C THR A 340 -16.39 -3.60 18.32
N LEU A 341 -17.43 -2.81 18.03
CA LEU A 341 -17.23 -1.43 17.56
C LEU A 341 -16.48 -0.58 18.61
N LEU A 342 -16.66 -0.89 19.90
CA LEU A 342 -15.91 -0.26 20.97
C LEU A 342 -14.42 -0.61 20.89
N ASP A 343 -14.08 -1.90 20.67
CA ASP A 343 -12.69 -2.31 20.51
C ASP A 343 -12.02 -1.58 19.34
N LEU A 344 -12.70 -1.43 18.19
CA LEU A 344 -12.19 -0.65 17.05
C LEU A 344 -11.96 0.82 17.41
N ASN A 345 -12.90 1.46 18.09
CA ASN A 345 -12.73 2.86 18.50
C ASN A 345 -11.59 3.02 19.51
N MET A 346 -11.43 2.08 20.43
CA MET A 346 -10.31 2.06 21.38
C MET A 346 -8.98 1.84 20.65
N GLU A 347 -8.91 0.93 19.67
CA GLU A 347 -7.72 0.74 18.83
C GLU A 347 -7.29 2.03 18.15
N LEU A 348 -8.22 2.76 17.53
CA LEU A 348 -7.91 4.02 16.87
C LEU A 348 -7.39 5.09 17.84
N LEU A 349 -7.93 5.14 19.07
CA LEU A 349 -7.49 6.08 20.10
C LEU A 349 -6.13 5.71 20.70
N ILE A 350 -5.93 4.44 21.07
CA ILE A 350 -4.66 3.91 21.60
C ILE A 350 -3.53 4.18 20.60
N ASN A 351 -3.82 4.01 19.31
CA ASN A 351 -2.87 4.23 18.22
C ASN A 351 -2.98 5.63 17.59
N GLY A 352 -3.50 6.64 18.32
CA GLY A 352 -3.72 8.00 17.82
C GLY A 352 -2.47 8.71 17.30
N ALA A 353 -1.27 8.26 17.70
CA ALA A 353 -0.02 8.75 17.12
C ALA A 353 0.11 8.44 15.62
N HIS A 354 -0.47 7.33 15.16
CA HIS A 354 -0.51 6.98 13.74
C HIS A 354 -1.47 7.90 12.98
N GLU A 355 -2.58 8.31 13.60
CA GLU A 355 -3.47 9.32 13.03
C GLU A 355 -2.77 10.69 12.86
N ASN A 356 -1.94 11.10 13.84
CA ASN A 356 -1.09 12.28 13.68
C ASN A 356 -0.11 12.15 12.50
N LEU A 357 0.51 10.97 12.31
CA LEU A 357 1.37 10.72 11.14
C LEU A 357 0.59 10.91 9.83
N MET A 358 -0.64 10.40 9.76
CA MET A 358 -1.48 10.53 8.57
C MET A 358 -1.85 11.99 8.27
N VAL A 359 -2.30 12.73 9.30
CA VAL A 359 -2.73 14.13 9.16
C VAL A 359 -1.57 15.06 8.80
N PHE A 360 -0.43 14.92 9.45
CA PHE A 360 0.66 15.89 9.32
C PHE A 360 1.62 15.56 8.18
N CYS A 361 1.84 14.27 7.89
CA CYS A 361 2.83 13.84 6.90
C CYS A 361 2.18 13.19 5.68
N MET A 362 1.37 12.15 5.85
CA MET A 362 0.98 11.32 4.70
C MET A 362 -0.02 12.01 3.76
N ILE A 363 -0.93 12.82 4.30
CA ILE A 363 -1.91 13.50 3.46
C ILE A 363 -1.28 14.50 2.48
N LEU A 364 -0.05 14.97 2.73
CA LEU A 364 0.69 15.84 1.82
C LEU A 364 0.88 15.20 0.44
N PHE A 365 1.02 13.88 0.39
CA PHE A 365 1.20 13.14 -0.87
C PHE A 365 -0.01 13.28 -1.82
N GLN A 366 -1.19 13.71 -1.33
CA GLN A 366 -2.33 14.04 -2.20
C GLN A 366 -2.14 15.34 -3.00
N PHE A 367 -1.22 16.20 -2.56
CA PHE A 367 -0.95 17.50 -3.16
C PHE A 367 0.39 17.53 -3.89
N MET A 368 1.15 16.44 -3.86
CA MET A 368 2.42 16.30 -4.55
C MET A 368 2.18 16.03 -6.04
N ASP A 369 2.86 16.78 -6.90
CA ASP A 369 2.99 16.40 -8.30
C ASP A 369 4.09 15.35 -8.42
N PHE A 370 3.69 14.09 -8.63
CA PHE A 370 4.62 12.98 -8.75
C PHE A 370 5.43 13.03 -10.05
N SER A 371 5.03 13.84 -11.04
CA SER A 371 5.81 14.02 -12.27
C SER A 371 7.07 14.87 -12.06
N ASP A 372 7.13 15.65 -10.97
CA ASP A 372 8.30 16.42 -10.54
C ASP A 372 9.34 15.58 -9.79
N VAL A 373 9.04 14.31 -9.50
CA VAL A 373 9.99 13.34 -8.96
C VAL A 373 10.80 12.82 -10.14
N THR A 374 11.95 13.39 -10.45
CA THR A 374 12.67 13.04 -11.69
C THR A 374 13.49 11.75 -11.58
N ASP A 375 13.85 11.35 -10.37
CA ASP A 375 14.61 10.12 -10.10
C ASP A 375 14.27 9.57 -8.72
N THR A 376 13.83 8.31 -8.68
CA THR A 376 13.50 7.64 -7.41
C THR A 376 14.75 7.13 -6.68
N ASP A 377 15.88 6.92 -7.38
CA ASP A 377 17.16 6.53 -6.75
C ASP A 377 17.71 7.67 -5.88
N GLU A 378 17.52 8.92 -6.33
CA GLU A 378 17.92 10.11 -5.60
C GLU A 378 17.16 10.31 -4.29
N LEU A 379 15.93 9.80 -4.17
CA LEU A 379 15.17 9.84 -2.90
C LEU A 379 15.83 9.00 -1.81
N PHE A 380 16.64 8.03 -2.21
CA PHE A 380 17.32 7.08 -1.33
C PHE A 380 18.80 7.45 -1.08
N ASP A 381 19.31 8.51 -1.70
CA ASP A 381 20.65 9.02 -1.41
C ASP A 381 20.65 9.83 -0.10
N LEU A 382 21.27 9.25 0.93
CA LEU A 382 21.39 9.87 2.25
C LEU A 382 22.38 11.05 2.28
N ASN A 383 23.29 11.14 1.31
CA ASN A 383 24.34 12.17 1.25
C ASN A 383 23.97 13.36 0.35
N LYS A 384 22.88 13.25 -0.42
CA LYS A 384 22.45 14.30 -1.34
C LYS A 384 21.99 15.55 -0.59
N ASP A 385 22.27 16.71 -1.18
CA ASP A 385 21.70 17.97 -0.72
C ASP A 385 20.17 17.94 -0.88
N LYS A 386 19.46 18.03 0.24
CA LYS A 386 17.99 17.99 0.29
C LYS A 386 17.35 19.38 0.25
N THR A 387 18.10 20.44 -0.04
CA THR A 387 17.58 21.82 -0.05
C THR A 387 16.41 22.00 -1.02
N ASP A 388 16.50 21.47 -2.24
CA ASP A 388 15.40 21.53 -3.21
C ASP A 388 14.17 20.73 -2.76
N GLN A 389 14.38 19.54 -2.19
CA GLN A 389 13.30 18.71 -1.64
C GLN A 389 12.61 19.42 -0.46
N ALA A 390 13.38 20.09 0.40
CA ALA A 390 12.86 20.88 1.50
C ALA A 390 12.07 22.09 1.01
N ALA A 391 12.50 22.76 -0.06
CA ALA A 391 11.77 23.85 -0.69
C ALA A 391 10.43 23.38 -1.28
N LYS A 392 10.43 22.26 -2.02
CA LYS A 392 9.20 21.62 -2.52
C LYS A 392 8.26 21.26 -1.37
N SER A 393 8.78 20.68 -0.29
CA SER A 393 7.98 20.32 0.89
C SER A 393 7.39 21.56 1.58
N ARG A 394 8.17 22.63 1.75
CA ARG A 394 7.69 23.93 2.26
C ARG A 394 6.54 24.50 1.41
N ALA A 395 6.58 24.35 0.09
CA ALA A 395 5.49 24.77 -0.78
C ALA A 395 4.22 23.94 -0.55
N LEU A 396 4.34 22.63 -0.33
CA LEU A 396 3.20 21.75 -0.02
C LEU A 396 2.52 22.12 1.30
N PHE A 397 3.28 22.47 2.35
CA PHE A 397 2.73 22.92 3.63
C PHE A 397 1.93 24.24 3.52
N LYS A 398 2.20 25.03 2.48
CA LYS A 398 1.48 26.26 2.14
C LYS A 398 0.32 26.04 1.18
N HIS A 399 0.09 24.82 0.72
CA HIS A 399 -0.99 24.52 -0.20
C HIS A 399 -2.35 24.78 0.48
N PRO A 400 -3.26 25.60 -0.08
CA PRO A 400 -4.48 26.02 0.60
C PRO A 400 -5.37 24.86 1.08
N ARG A 401 -5.53 23.83 0.25
CA ARG A 401 -6.33 22.64 0.62
C ARG A 401 -5.70 21.82 1.74
N TYR A 402 -4.37 21.78 1.82
CA TYR A 402 -3.68 21.10 2.92
C TYR A 402 -3.91 21.85 4.24
N GLN A 403 -3.73 23.18 4.23
CA GLN A 403 -3.96 24.01 5.43
C GLN A 403 -5.41 23.97 5.89
N GLU A 404 -6.37 23.92 4.97
CA GLU A 404 -7.79 23.76 5.28
C GLU A 404 -8.06 22.45 6.02
N ILE A 405 -7.49 21.34 5.54
CA ILE A 405 -7.62 20.04 6.22
C ILE A 405 -6.99 20.09 7.61
N LEU A 406 -5.79 20.66 7.76
CA LEU A 406 -5.17 20.80 9.08
C LEU A 406 -6.03 21.64 10.04
N LYS A 407 -6.53 22.80 9.60
CA LYS A 407 -7.40 23.67 10.42
C LYS A 407 -8.66 22.95 10.89
N ARG A 408 -9.15 22.00 10.09
CA ARG A 408 -10.29 21.16 10.43
C ARG A 408 -9.96 20.03 11.40
N GLU A 409 -8.84 19.34 11.17
CA GLU A 409 -8.46 18.16 11.97
C GLU A 409 -7.88 18.56 13.34
N LEU A 410 -7.14 19.65 13.42
CA LEU A 410 -6.44 20.09 14.65
C LEU A 410 -7.35 20.17 15.89
N PRO A 411 -8.53 20.84 15.85
CA PRO A 411 -9.44 20.86 17.00
C PRO A 411 -9.89 19.47 17.45
N ARG A 412 -10.11 18.54 16.49
CA ARG A 412 -10.50 17.16 16.79
C ARG A 412 -9.35 16.39 17.43
N LEU A 413 -8.14 16.48 16.86
CA LEU A 413 -6.96 15.81 17.42
C LEU A 413 -6.67 16.31 18.86
N ILE A 414 -6.87 17.61 19.11
CA ILE A 414 -6.75 18.20 20.46
C ILE A 414 -7.85 17.68 21.38
N GLY A 415 -9.11 17.69 20.94
CA GLY A 415 -10.26 17.27 21.74
C GLY A 415 -10.23 15.80 22.12
N LEU A 416 -9.65 14.94 21.27
CA LEU A 416 -9.43 13.52 21.55
C LEU A 416 -8.20 13.27 22.44
N GLY A 417 -7.37 14.28 22.68
CA GLY A 417 -6.14 14.13 23.45
C GLY A 417 -5.02 13.39 22.71
N ILE A 418 -5.14 13.18 21.40
CA ILE A 418 -4.13 12.48 20.60
C ILE A 418 -3.02 13.44 20.11
N LEU A 419 -3.29 14.75 20.06
CA LEU A 419 -2.27 15.78 19.86
C LEU A 419 -1.76 16.30 21.23
N GLY A 420 -0.64 15.72 21.69
CA GLY A 420 0.18 16.22 22.82
C GLY A 420 0.52 15.20 23.91
#